data_AF-A0A813V4G8-F1
#
_entry.id   AF-A0A813V4G8-F1
#
_cell.length_a   1.000
_cell.length_b   1.000
_cell.length_c   1.000
_cell.angle_alpha   90.00
_cell.angle_beta   90.00
_cell.angle_gamma   90.00
#
_symmetry.space_group_name_H-M   'P 1'
#
loop_
_entity.id
_entity.type
_entity.pdbx_description
1 polymer ?
#
loop_
_entity_poly.entity_id
_entity_poly.type
_entity_poly.pdbx_seq_one_letter_code
_entity_poly.pdbx_strand_id
1 'polypeptide(L)'
;MSSHSLADGLKSVVPEITLLINTAPPDAFDVVIQFLSAENLPKMDPIGRGDPYFIAKIDDHITYTSSILPNTSSPKWENEEWIVRNIPATARLSVTVFDKDDDEPMDDYIGQFEILNVTNYHPPPSGHDILSLTGSKHGQFHLSIQSIQSSDETKHLPRYTFDGPCRYFRHDSFVVGRLTMLNADSVYSTWKIPMRRISVFFPPYQKQHWNKHYKAAQLIFGKCPASLLSKTTLKVTHKALYARTVKHSENGRLNSADDLWKYVFAHKTTKQIKPCIYTYIIDNYTWRFSETGRQFFADFASKHALLANGSEYVRYAGEFHVRPTKGWDHWNAYDTSNDSWEIVIDNGSGTYTPSSDLLKNLKELFLFNFPGLNIVTYDFKDPKLKESEEQLKAAIENYKDSSATIEELASPPVIIERL
;
A
#
# COMPACT_ATOMS: atom_id res chain seq x y z
N MET A 1 17.80 -29.03 12.44
CA MET A 1 17.33 -29.97 11.39
C MET A 1 15.84 -30.13 11.62
N SER A 2 14.90 -29.91 10.70
CA SER A 2 14.94 -29.84 9.24
C SER A 2 14.00 -28.75 8.71
N SER A 3 14.40 -28.14 7.60
CA SER A 3 13.70 -27.12 6.81
C SER A 3 12.54 -27.71 5.98
N HIS A 4 11.75 -28.63 6.54
CA HIS A 4 10.77 -29.42 5.80
C HIS A 4 9.29 -29.15 6.11
N SER A 5 8.91 -28.22 7.00
CA SER A 5 7.49 -28.09 7.39
C SER A 5 6.69 -26.93 6.77
N LEU A 6 7.27 -26.11 5.89
CA LEU A 6 6.53 -25.01 5.22
C LEU A 6 6.07 -25.36 3.79
N ALA A 7 6.80 -26.25 3.10
CA ALA A 7 6.44 -26.70 1.76
C ALA A 7 5.21 -27.64 1.74
N ASP A 8 4.93 -28.33 2.84
CA ASP A 8 3.82 -29.29 2.91
C ASP A 8 2.46 -28.63 3.21
N GLY A 9 2.44 -27.42 3.79
CA GLY A 9 1.21 -26.66 4.02
C GLY A 9 0.54 -26.17 2.73
N LEU A 10 1.34 -25.85 1.69
CA LEU A 10 0.88 -25.40 0.38
C LEU A 10 0.32 -26.52 -0.50
N LYS A 11 0.53 -27.79 -0.16
CA LYS A 11 0.04 -28.94 -0.95
C LYS A 11 -1.41 -29.30 -0.68
N SER A 12 -2.03 -28.82 0.40
CA SER A 12 -3.33 -29.35 0.88
C SER A 12 -4.58 -28.55 0.46
N VAL A 13 -4.45 -27.47 -0.33
CA VAL A 13 -5.61 -26.62 -0.69
C VAL A 13 -5.91 -26.61 -2.20
N VAL A 14 -5.12 -27.27 -3.05
CA VAL A 14 -5.37 -27.20 -4.51
C VAL A 14 -5.10 -28.53 -5.23
N PRO A 15 -5.99 -29.54 -5.15
CA PRO A 15 -5.94 -30.68 -6.05
C PRO A 15 -7.21 -30.72 -6.91
N GLU A 16 -7.23 -29.95 -8.01
CA GLU A 16 -7.91 -30.29 -9.30
C GLU A 16 -7.99 -29.14 -10.33
N ILE A 17 -7.71 -27.88 -9.95
CA ILE A 17 -7.71 -26.75 -10.92
C ILE A 17 -6.34 -26.57 -11.62
N THR A 18 -5.35 -27.39 -11.27
CA THR A 18 -3.97 -27.33 -11.79
C THR A 18 -3.83 -27.75 -13.27
N LEU A 19 -4.91 -28.07 -13.99
CA LEU A 19 -4.82 -28.59 -15.36
C LEU A 19 -5.16 -27.61 -16.51
N LEU A 20 -5.36 -26.31 -16.28
CA LEU A 20 -5.68 -25.36 -17.37
C LEU A 20 -5.09 -23.94 -17.25
N ILE A 21 -3.94 -23.75 -16.60
CA ILE A 21 -3.27 -22.44 -16.59
C ILE A 21 -1.79 -22.59 -16.97
N ASN A 22 -1.47 -22.11 -18.17
CA ASN A 22 -0.16 -21.72 -18.70
C ASN A 22 1.06 -22.33 -18.00
N THR A 23 1.63 -23.37 -18.62
CA THR A 23 3.06 -23.65 -18.47
C THR A 23 3.82 -22.32 -18.63
N ALA A 24 4.61 -21.93 -17.63
CA ALA A 24 5.53 -20.80 -17.77
C ALA A 24 6.25 -20.94 -19.12
N PRO A 25 6.37 -19.87 -19.90
CA PRO A 25 7.11 -19.97 -21.14
C PRO A 25 8.56 -20.40 -20.79
N PRO A 26 9.25 -21.13 -21.67
CA PRO A 26 10.58 -21.68 -21.37
C PRO A 26 11.63 -20.63 -20.95
N ASP A 27 11.33 -19.35 -21.16
CA ASP A 27 12.14 -18.16 -20.91
C ASP A 27 11.65 -17.28 -19.74
N ALA A 28 11.23 -17.90 -18.63
CA ALA A 28 10.89 -17.17 -17.39
C ALA A 28 12.13 -16.82 -16.55
N PHE A 29 12.23 -15.57 -16.13
CA PHE A 29 13.30 -15.06 -15.26
C PHE A 29 12.74 -14.40 -14.00
N ASP A 30 13.51 -14.46 -12.92
CA ASP A 30 13.31 -13.67 -11.72
C ASP A 30 14.35 -12.55 -11.67
N VAL A 31 13.91 -11.35 -11.31
CA VAL A 31 14.78 -10.17 -11.26
C VAL A 31 14.78 -9.51 -9.89
N VAL A 32 15.95 -9.04 -9.49
CA VAL A 32 16.17 -8.15 -8.36
C VAL A 32 16.77 -6.86 -8.90
N ILE A 33 16.04 -5.76 -8.76
CA ILE A 33 16.47 -4.43 -9.19
C ILE A 33 16.77 -3.61 -7.94
N GLN A 34 17.99 -3.09 -7.84
CA GLN A 34 18.36 -2.09 -6.83
C GLN A 34 18.44 -0.73 -7.51
N PHE A 35 17.59 0.20 -7.10
CA PHE A 35 17.64 1.58 -7.56
C PHE A 35 18.57 2.36 -6.62
N LEU A 36 19.69 2.87 -7.14
CA LEU A 36 20.79 3.35 -6.29
C LEU A 36 20.76 4.87 -6.14
N SER A 37 20.85 5.60 -7.25
CA SER A 37 20.96 7.06 -7.23
C SER A 37 20.61 7.68 -8.57
N ALA A 38 20.44 8.99 -8.57
CA ALA A 38 20.57 9.81 -9.77
C ALA A 38 21.50 10.99 -9.49
N GLU A 39 22.03 11.60 -10.54
CA GLU A 39 22.98 12.71 -10.46
C GLU A 39 22.68 13.76 -11.53
N ASN A 40 23.04 15.01 -11.24
CA ASN A 40 22.89 16.16 -12.14
C ASN A 40 21.46 16.36 -12.65
N LEU A 41 20.46 16.10 -11.79
CA LEU A 41 19.07 16.37 -12.14
C LEU A 41 18.86 17.88 -12.31
N PRO A 42 18.14 18.32 -13.35
CA PRO A 42 17.80 19.72 -13.51
C PRO A 42 16.86 20.14 -12.38
N LYS A 43 16.86 21.45 -12.13
CA LYS A 43 15.87 22.07 -11.26
C LYS A 43 14.62 22.35 -12.10
N MET A 44 13.46 21.88 -11.64
CA MET A 44 12.19 22.14 -12.34
C MET A 44 11.49 23.39 -11.77
N ASP A 45 11.63 23.63 -10.45
CA ASP A 45 11.04 24.79 -9.79
C ASP A 45 11.89 26.08 -9.86
N PRO A 46 11.34 27.28 -9.59
CA PRO A 46 12.13 28.51 -9.51
C PRO A 46 12.95 28.66 -8.22
N ILE A 47 12.51 28.09 -7.09
CA ILE A 47 13.08 28.28 -5.74
C ILE A 47 13.46 26.92 -5.13
N GLY A 48 14.59 26.83 -4.41
CA GLY A 48 15.05 25.57 -3.78
C GLY A 48 15.77 24.61 -4.74
N ARG A 49 16.05 23.38 -4.29
CA ARG A 49 16.35 22.21 -5.16
C ARG A 49 15.11 21.33 -5.18
N GLY A 50 14.95 20.52 -6.23
CA GLY A 50 13.82 19.61 -6.36
C GLY A 50 13.78 18.50 -5.30
N ASP A 51 12.63 17.84 -5.25
CA ASP A 51 12.26 16.71 -4.41
C ASP A 51 12.06 15.45 -5.29
N PRO A 52 13.14 14.87 -5.86
CA PRO A 52 13.03 13.82 -6.86
C PRO A 52 12.48 12.49 -6.33
N TYR A 53 11.71 11.83 -7.19
CA TYR A 53 11.33 10.42 -7.07
C TYR A 53 11.22 9.77 -8.46
N PHE A 54 11.09 8.45 -8.51
CA PHE A 54 10.87 7.74 -9.77
C PHE A 54 9.71 6.75 -9.71
N ILE A 55 9.17 6.47 -10.90
CA ILE A 55 8.24 5.38 -11.17
C ILE A 55 8.92 4.45 -12.15
N ALA A 56 9.06 3.17 -11.78
CA ALA A 56 9.60 2.13 -12.64
C ALA A 56 8.51 1.14 -13.03
N LYS A 57 8.53 0.64 -14.27
CA LYS A 57 7.55 -0.34 -14.75
C LYS A 57 8.23 -1.44 -15.56
N ILE A 58 7.78 -2.67 -15.39
CA ILE A 58 8.15 -3.79 -16.27
C ILE A 58 6.98 -4.10 -17.19
N ASP A 59 7.18 -3.94 -18.50
CA ASP A 59 6.20 -4.19 -19.56
C ASP A 59 4.83 -3.51 -19.34
N ASP A 60 4.79 -2.41 -18.56
CA ASP A 60 3.55 -1.77 -18.08
C ASP A 60 2.59 -2.71 -17.29
N HIS A 61 3.05 -3.90 -16.92
CA HIS A 61 2.28 -4.90 -16.17
C HIS A 61 2.36 -4.69 -14.65
N ILE A 62 3.55 -4.31 -14.15
CA ILE A 62 3.81 -4.10 -12.73
C ILE A 62 4.62 -2.81 -12.55
N THR A 63 4.33 -2.08 -11.47
CA THR A 63 4.89 -0.76 -11.19
C THR A 63 5.55 -0.72 -9.82
N TYR A 64 6.69 -0.05 -9.74
CA TYR A 64 7.37 0.35 -8.51
C TYR A 64 7.40 1.88 -8.42
N THR A 65 7.35 2.41 -7.21
CA THR A 65 7.44 3.85 -6.97
C THR A 65 8.37 4.08 -5.77
N SER A 66 9.42 4.87 -5.98
CA SER A 66 10.41 5.15 -4.95
C SER A 66 9.91 6.12 -3.90
N SER A 67 10.59 6.20 -2.76
CA SER A 67 10.51 7.34 -1.83
C SER A 67 10.86 8.66 -2.53
N ILE A 68 10.28 9.75 -2.03
CA ILE A 68 10.65 11.12 -2.44
C ILE A 68 11.80 11.57 -1.55
N LEU A 69 12.87 12.12 -2.14
CA LEU A 69 14.02 12.60 -1.41
C LEU A 69 14.10 14.12 -1.50
N PRO A 70 14.03 14.86 -0.38
CA PRO A 70 13.86 16.30 -0.44
C PRO A 70 15.15 17.04 -0.82
N ASN A 71 14.99 18.18 -1.48
CA ASN A 71 16.00 19.22 -1.71
C ASN A 71 17.34 18.68 -2.24
N THR A 72 17.29 17.85 -3.29
CA THR A 72 18.48 17.23 -3.88
C THR A 72 18.40 17.09 -5.40
N SER A 73 19.48 17.45 -6.09
CA SER A 73 19.69 17.13 -7.51
C SER A 73 20.51 15.85 -7.70
N SER A 74 20.88 15.18 -6.60
CA SER A 74 21.66 13.94 -6.60
C SER A 74 21.10 12.96 -5.57
N PRO A 75 19.86 12.48 -5.77
CA PRO A 75 19.19 11.58 -4.84
C PRO A 75 19.94 10.26 -4.69
N LYS A 76 19.96 9.73 -3.46
CA LYS A 76 20.46 8.39 -3.13
C LYS A 76 19.34 7.59 -2.48
N TRP A 77 18.78 6.66 -3.25
CA TRP A 77 17.66 5.82 -2.84
C TRP A 77 18.17 4.60 -2.07
N GLU A 78 18.59 4.84 -0.83
CA GLU A 78 19.07 3.77 0.02
C GLU A 78 17.94 2.75 0.26
N ASN A 79 18.21 1.48 -0.07
CA ASN A 79 17.34 0.32 0.13
C ASN A 79 16.15 0.17 -0.84
N GLU A 80 16.01 0.97 -1.91
CA GLU A 80 14.94 0.76 -2.91
C GLU A 80 15.20 -0.50 -3.76
N GLU A 81 14.65 -1.62 -3.29
CA GLU A 81 14.77 -2.95 -3.89
C GLU A 81 13.43 -3.41 -4.45
N TRP A 82 13.43 -3.85 -5.70
CA TRP A 82 12.26 -4.43 -6.34
C TRP A 82 12.55 -5.84 -6.83
N ILE A 83 11.80 -6.81 -6.29
CA ILE A 83 11.89 -8.21 -6.70
C ILE A 83 10.61 -8.59 -7.44
N VAL A 84 10.78 -9.05 -8.69
CA VAL A 84 9.69 -9.49 -9.56
C VAL A 84 10.00 -10.88 -10.09
N ARG A 85 9.03 -11.78 -9.94
CA ARG A 85 9.15 -13.18 -10.36
C ARG A 85 8.46 -13.40 -11.69
N ASN A 86 8.98 -14.38 -12.44
CA ASN A 86 8.39 -14.88 -13.67
C ASN A 86 8.10 -13.77 -14.71
N ILE A 87 9.14 -13.00 -15.06
CA ILE A 87 9.12 -12.07 -16.18
C ILE A 87 9.62 -12.75 -17.47
N PRO A 88 9.17 -12.33 -18.66
CA PRO A 88 9.71 -12.81 -19.93
C PRO A 88 11.19 -12.46 -20.12
N ALA A 89 11.94 -13.22 -20.91
CA ALA A 89 13.33 -12.87 -21.25
C ALA A 89 13.46 -11.51 -21.96
N THR A 90 12.45 -11.14 -22.75
CA THR A 90 12.40 -9.87 -23.49
C THR A 90 11.76 -8.73 -22.69
N ALA A 91 11.62 -8.87 -21.38
CA ALA A 91 10.98 -7.86 -20.55
C ALA A 91 11.73 -6.52 -20.61
N ARG A 92 10.95 -5.44 -20.67
CA ARG A 92 11.41 -4.06 -20.74
C ARG A 92 11.16 -3.34 -19.42
N LEU A 93 12.19 -2.69 -18.89
CA LEU A 93 12.08 -1.76 -17.76
C LEU A 93 12.01 -0.33 -18.30
N SER A 94 10.96 0.41 -17.96
CA SER A 94 10.92 1.87 -18.10
C SER A 94 11.06 2.52 -16.73
N VAL A 95 11.83 3.60 -16.65
CA VAL A 95 11.99 4.41 -15.44
C VAL A 95 11.74 5.85 -15.79
N THR A 96 10.77 6.46 -15.11
CA THR A 96 10.44 7.88 -15.24
C THR A 96 10.73 8.59 -13.95
N VAL A 97 11.45 9.71 -14.02
CA VAL A 97 11.86 10.54 -12.89
C VAL A 97 11.01 11.80 -12.87
N PHE A 98 10.56 12.18 -11.68
CA PHE A 98 9.72 13.33 -11.42
C PHE A 98 10.32 14.18 -10.31
N ASP A 99 10.01 15.48 -10.34
CA ASP A 99 10.23 16.42 -9.26
C ASP A 99 8.91 16.61 -8.50
N LYS A 100 8.88 16.36 -7.19
CA LYS A 100 7.65 16.53 -6.41
C LYS A 100 7.45 18.01 -6.07
N ASP A 101 6.40 18.61 -6.61
CA ASP A 101 5.93 19.92 -6.18
C ASP A 101 4.67 19.75 -5.30
N ASP A 102 4.76 20.17 -4.03
CA ASP A 102 3.65 20.11 -3.08
C ASP A 102 2.58 21.19 -3.33
N ASP A 103 2.93 22.28 -4.03
CA ASP A 103 2.06 23.42 -4.30
C ASP A 103 1.28 23.28 -5.63
N GLU A 104 1.76 22.42 -6.55
CA GLU A 104 1.11 22.15 -7.84
C GLU A 104 0.30 20.83 -7.85
N PRO A 105 -0.78 20.74 -8.66
CA PRO A 105 -1.63 19.56 -8.73
C PRO A 105 -0.99 18.40 -9.51
N MET A 106 0.09 18.65 -10.25
CA MET A 106 0.85 17.67 -11.02
C MET A 106 2.33 17.86 -10.74
N ASP A 107 3.01 16.75 -10.46
CA ASP A 107 4.45 16.72 -10.25
C ASP A 107 5.17 16.94 -11.58
N ASP A 108 6.32 17.62 -11.54
CA ASP A 108 7.06 17.98 -12.74
C ASP A 108 7.80 16.79 -13.35
N TYR A 109 7.65 16.60 -14.65
CA TYR A 109 8.35 15.55 -15.39
C TYR A 109 9.81 15.96 -15.62
N ILE A 110 10.75 15.20 -15.05
CA ILE A 110 12.18 15.41 -15.30
C ILE A 110 12.58 14.69 -16.58
N GLY A 111 12.30 13.39 -16.69
CA GLY A 111 12.75 12.60 -17.82
C GLY A 111 12.55 11.10 -17.63
N GLN A 112 12.93 10.31 -18.63
CA GLN A 112 12.81 8.87 -18.60
C GLN A 112 13.96 8.17 -19.34
N PHE A 113 14.12 6.88 -19.06
CA PHE A 113 14.95 5.97 -19.86
C PHE A 113 14.33 4.57 -19.88
N GLU A 114 14.79 3.73 -20.81
CA GLU A 114 14.30 2.36 -20.98
C GLU A 114 15.44 1.35 -21.13
N ILE A 115 15.22 0.15 -20.61
CA ILE A 115 16.08 -1.03 -20.76
C ILE A 115 15.25 -2.11 -21.44
N LEU A 116 15.52 -2.39 -22.72
CA LEU A 116 14.70 -3.28 -23.56
C LEU A 116 14.88 -4.78 -23.28
N ASN A 117 15.96 -5.17 -22.61
CA ASN A 117 16.22 -6.56 -22.22
C ASN A 117 16.80 -6.60 -20.80
N VAL A 118 15.90 -6.60 -19.83
CA VAL A 118 16.24 -6.59 -18.40
C VAL A 118 17.00 -7.85 -17.98
N THR A 119 16.78 -8.97 -18.67
CA THR A 119 17.39 -10.26 -18.29
C THR A 119 18.84 -10.41 -18.73
N ASN A 120 19.28 -9.65 -19.73
CA ASN A 120 20.67 -9.57 -20.18
C ASN A 120 21.25 -8.15 -19.94
N TYR A 121 21.00 -7.61 -18.75
CA TYR A 121 21.39 -6.25 -18.41
C TYR A 121 22.89 -6.11 -18.18
N HIS A 122 23.49 -5.10 -18.81
CA HIS A 122 24.85 -4.64 -18.52
C HIS A 122 24.81 -3.15 -18.16
N PRO A 123 25.26 -2.75 -16.96
CA PRO A 123 25.20 -1.36 -16.55
C PRO A 123 26.18 -0.50 -17.36
N PRO A 124 25.75 0.67 -17.89
CA PRO A 124 26.66 1.62 -18.50
C PRO A 124 27.61 2.21 -17.43
N PRO A 125 28.90 2.46 -17.75
CA PRO A 125 29.87 2.98 -16.79
C PRO A 125 29.45 4.29 -16.12
N SER A 126 28.74 5.14 -16.85
CA SER A 126 28.29 6.47 -16.40
C SER A 126 26.85 6.52 -15.89
N GLY A 127 26.15 5.38 -15.78
CA GLY A 127 24.70 5.37 -15.54
C GLY A 127 23.87 5.63 -16.81
N HIS A 128 22.56 5.49 -16.68
CA HIS A 128 21.59 5.70 -17.77
C HIS A 128 21.26 7.17 -17.92
N ASP A 129 21.30 7.68 -19.15
CA ASP A 129 20.89 9.07 -19.41
C ASP A 129 19.38 9.24 -19.22
N ILE A 130 18.99 10.18 -18.37
CA ILE A 130 17.60 10.55 -18.16
C ILE A 130 17.23 11.53 -19.26
N LEU A 131 16.26 11.18 -20.12
CA LEU A 131 15.91 12.00 -21.29
C LEU A 131 14.58 12.74 -21.09
N SER A 132 14.59 14.04 -21.36
CA SER A 132 13.39 14.88 -21.39
C SER A 132 12.47 14.49 -22.56
N LEU A 133 11.27 15.08 -22.61
CA LEU A 133 10.35 14.90 -23.75
C LEU A 133 10.95 15.43 -25.08
N THR A 134 11.90 16.36 -25.01
CA THR A 134 12.61 16.92 -26.18
C THR A 134 13.90 16.15 -26.51
N GLY A 135 14.22 15.09 -25.78
CA GLY A 135 15.45 14.31 -25.93
C GLY A 135 16.70 14.94 -25.28
N SER A 136 16.54 16.03 -24.54
CA SER A 136 17.64 16.65 -23.79
C SER A 136 18.03 15.78 -22.59
N LYS A 137 19.31 15.68 -22.30
CA LYS A 137 19.81 14.94 -21.14
C LYS A 137 19.60 15.72 -19.84
N HIS A 138 18.87 15.12 -18.91
CA HIS A 138 18.48 15.64 -17.60
C HIS A 138 19.12 14.83 -16.45
N GLY A 139 20.41 14.54 -16.57
CA GLY A 139 21.18 13.80 -15.57
C GLY A 139 21.39 12.32 -15.90
N GLN A 140 21.90 11.59 -14.91
CA GLN A 140 22.19 10.16 -15.00
C GLN A 140 21.51 9.37 -13.87
N PHE A 141 21.04 8.16 -14.16
CA PHE A 141 20.43 7.24 -13.21
C PHE A 141 21.28 5.98 -13.03
N HIS A 142 21.50 5.56 -11.79
CA HIS A 142 22.29 4.39 -11.45
C HIS A 142 21.40 3.32 -10.81
N LEU A 143 21.45 2.11 -11.37
CA LEU A 143 20.79 0.92 -10.84
C LEU A 143 21.59 -0.34 -11.15
N SER A 144 21.35 -1.38 -10.36
CA SER A 144 21.81 -2.73 -10.66
C SER A 144 20.61 -3.66 -10.88
N ILE A 145 20.78 -4.62 -11.78
CA ILE A 145 19.80 -5.66 -12.05
C ILE A 145 20.52 -6.99 -11.96
N GLN A 146 19.98 -7.89 -11.15
CA GLN A 146 20.35 -9.29 -11.13
C GLN A 146 19.19 -10.09 -11.69
N SER A 147 19.46 -10.89 -12.71
CA SER A 147 18.50 -11.78 -13.37
C SER A 147 18.96 -13.23 -13.20
N ILE A 148 18.03 -14.10 -12.84
CA ILE A 148 18.25 -15.55 -12.80
C ILE A 148 17.08 -16.24 -13.49
N GLN A 149 17.34 -17.37 -14.15
CA GLN A 149 16.24 -18.17 -14.70
C GLN A 149 15.34 -18.62 -13.55
N SER A 150 14.02 -18.49 -13.72
CA SER A 150 13.05 -18.85 -12.68
C SER A 150 13.19 -20.34 -12.33
N SER A 151 13.15 -20.64 -11.03
CA SER A 151 13.13 -22.01 -10.54
C SER A 151 11.80 -22.68 -10.86
N ASP A 152 11.70 -23.99 -10.67
CA ASP A 152 10.41 -24.67 -10.83
C ASP A 152 9.36 -24.09 -9.88
N GLU A 153 9.71 -23.72 -8.64
CA GLU A 153 8.78 -23.04 -7.73
C GLU A 153 8.27 -21.71 -8.32
N THR A 154 9.17 -20.84 -8.78
CA THR A 154 8.78 -19.49 -9.23
C THR A 154 8.13 -19.48 -10.62
N LYS A 155 8.38 -20.48 -11.46
CA LYS A 155 7.67 -20.70 -12.73
C LYS A 155 6.17 -20.94 -12.54
N HIS A 156 5.75 -21.57 -11.44
CA HIS A 156 4.33 -21.79 -11.16
C HIS A 156 3.62 -20.53 -10.64
N LEU A 157 4.37 -19.48 -10.26
CA LEU A 157 3.76 -18.21 -9.88
C LEU A 157 3.18 -17.52 -11.11
N PRO A 158 2.09 -16.72 -10.97
CA PRO A 158 1.63 -15.86 -12.05
C PRO A 158 2.74 -14.95 -12.57
N ARG A 159 2.74 -14.62 -13.87
CA ARG A 159 3.73 -13.68 -14.42
C ARG A 159 3.67 -12.32 -13.73
N TYR A 160 4.82 -11.67 -13.65
CA TYR A 160 4.97 -10.35 -13.02
C TYR A 160 4.54 -10.36 -11.53
N THR A 161 4.88 -11.42 -10.80
CA THR A 161 4.53 -11.51 -9.38
C THR A 161 5.50 -10.69 -8.53
N PHE A 162 4.97 -9.71 -7.77
CA PHE A 162 5.73 -8.98 -6.78
C PHE A 162 6.14 -9.90 -5.61
N ASP A 163 7.43 -9.89 -5.28
CA ASP A 163 7.99 -10.72 -4.21
C ASP A 163 9.11 -10.01 -3.43
N GLY A 164 9.13 -8.67 -3.48
CA GLY A 164 10.13 -7.82 -2.82
C GLY A 164 9.77 -7.47 -1.37
N PRO A 165 10.61 -6.66 -0.71
CA PRO A 165 10.36 -6.22 0.66
C PRO A 165 9.02 -5.49 0.79
N CYS A 166 8.26 -5.83 1.84
CA CYS A 166 7.06 -5.08 2.19
C CYS A 166 7.46 -3.71 2.76
N ARG A 167 6.80 -2.65 2.27
CA ARG A 167 6.99 -1.28 2.75
C ARG A 167 5.64 -0.69 3.08
N TYR A 168 5.54 0.08 4.16
CA TYR A 168 4.38 0.93 4.36
C TYR A 168 4.62 2.31 3.77
N PHE A 169 3.58 2.89 3.20
CA PHE A 169 3.48 4.31 2.89
C PHE A 169 2.25 4.83 3.62
N ARG A 170 2.46 5.82 4.48
CA ARG A 170 1.38 6.55 5.16
C ARG A 170 1.29 7.94 4.55
N HIS A 171 0.07 8.35 4.21
CA HIS A 171 -0.25 9.67 3.69
C HIS A 171 -1.21 10.36 4.64
N ASP A 172 -0.79 11.51 5.19
CA ASP A 172 -1.60 12.35 6.05
C ASP A 172 -2.12 13.55 5.22
N SER A 173 -3.39 13.50 4.79
CA SER A 173 -3.99 14.54 3.96
C SER A 173 -4.78 15.56 4.78
N PHE A 174 -4.43 16.84 4.62
CA PHE A 174 -5.13 18.01 5.19
C PHE A 174 -6.02 18.69 4.16
N VAL A 175 -5.70 18.52 2.87
CA VAL A 175 -6.39 19.17 1.76
C VAL A 175 -7.76 18.54 1.52
N VAL A 176 -7.90 17.27 1.87
CA VAL A 176 -9.14 16.51 1.66
C VAL A 176 -10.32 17.09 2.45
N GLY A 177 -10.13 17.52 3.70
CA GLY A 177 -11.19 18.21 4.46
C GLY A 177 -11.65 19.53 3.82
N ARG A 178 -10.72 20.26 3.20
CA ARG A 178 -11.02 21.49 2.44
C ARG A 178 -11.68 21.20 1.09
N LEU A 179 -11.26 20.16 0.37
CA LEU A 179 -11.80 19.77 -0.93
C LEU A 179 -13.24 19.25 -0.86
N THR A 180 -13.64 18.61 0.24
CA THR A 180 -14.99 18.05 0.37
C THR A 180 -15.95 18.95 1.13
N MET A 181 -15.54 20.16 1.52
CA MET A 181 -16.35 21.08 2.35
C MET A 181 -16.79 20.48 3.70
N LEU A 182 -16.06 19.48 4.19
CA LEU A 182 -16.38 18.73 5.42
C LEU A 182 -15.18 18.82 6.36
N ASN A 183 -15.33 19.69 7.37
CA ASN A 183 -14.37 19.98 8.44
C ASN A 183 -12.89 20.12 7.99
N ALA A 184 -12.48 21.38 7.79
CA ALA A 184 -11.14 21.76 7.34
C ALA A 184 -10.00 21.37 8.32
N ASP A 185 -10.31 21.06 9.58
CA ASP A 185 -9.32 20.90 10.65
C ASP A 185 -8.93 19.43 10.95
N SER A 186 -9.45 18.47 10.18
CA SER A 186 -9.16 17.05 10.40
C SER A 186 -8.09 16.53 9.44
N VAL A 187 -7.05 15.91 9.99
CA VAL A 187 -6.03 15.15 9.24
C VAL A 187 -6.63 13.80 8.81
N TYR A 188 -6.29 13.30 7.62
CA TYR A 188 -6.73 11.97 7.18
C TYR A 188 -5.54 11.09 6.87
N SER A 189 -5.35 10.05 7.68
CA SER A 189 -4.28 9.07 7.50
C SER A 189 -4.77 7.91 6.64
N THR A 190 -4.07 7.67 5.54
CA THR A 190 -4.25 6.49 4.70
C THR A 190 -2.94 5.73 4.59
N TRP A 191 -3.03 4.41 4.50
CA TRP A 191 -1.89 3.53 4.32
C TRP A 191 -1.99 2.81 2.99
N LYS A 192 -0.83 2.57 2.39
CA LYS A 192 -0.63 1.74 1.21
C LYS A 192 0.58 0.85 1.46
N ILE A 193 0.37 -0.46 1.40
CA ILE A 193 1.39 -1.47 1.64
C ILE A 193 1.43 -2.41 0.44
N PRO A 194 2.48 -2.40 -0.39
CA PRO A 194 2.68 -3.45 -1.39
C PRO A 194 2.82 -4.81 -0.70
N MET A 195 2.04 -5.79 -1.13
CA MET A 195 1.98 -7.12 -0.53
C MET A 195 2.49 -8.15 -1.52
N ARG A 196 3.39 -9.01 -1.06
CA ARG A 196 3.99 -10.09 -1.84
C ARG A 196 2.93 -11.10 -2.24
N ARG A 197 3.02 -11.56 -3.49
CA ARG A 197 2.29 -12.72 -4.02
C ARG A 197 0.75 -12.68 -3.83
N ILE A 198 0.12 -11.51 -3.84
CA ILE A 198 -1.37 -11.41 -3.80
C ILE A 198 -2.01 -12.33 -4.82
N SER A 199 -1.47 -12.40 -6.04
CA SER A 199 -1.97 -13.22 -7.14
C SER A 199 -1.97 -14.72 -6.88
N VAL A 200 -1.21 -15.21 -5.88
CA VAL A 200 -1.21 -16.61 -5.45
C VAL A 200 -2.41 -16.90 -4.54
N PHE A 201 -2.71 -16.00 -3.60
CA PHE A 201 -3.83 -16.14 -2.68
C PHE A 201 -5.16 -15.71 -3.30
N PHE A 202 -5.12 -14.74 -4.22
CA PHE A 202 -6.27 -14.21 -4.95
C PHE A 202 -5.97 -14.25 -6.45
N PRO A 203 -6.24 -15.37 -7.13
CA PRO A 203 -5.91 -15.57 -8.54
C PRO A 203 -6.42 -14.44 -9.44
N PRO A 204 -5.72 -14.08 -10.53
CA PRO A 204 -6.07 -12.93 -11.36
C PRO A 204 -7.50 -12.90 -11.89
N TYR A 205 -8.12 -14.07 -12.11
CA TYR A 205 -9.50 -14.22 -12.55
C TYR A 205 -10.54 -14.07 -11.42
N GLN A 206 -10.17 -14.28 -10.17
CA GLN A 206 -11.07 -14.19 -9.02
C GLN A 206 -11.11 -12.75 -8.48
N LYS A 207 -11.93 -11.92 -9.14
CA LYS A 207 -12.14 -10.52 -8.78
C LYS A 207 -13.49 -10.32 -8.10
N GLN A 208 -13.52 -9.54 -7.03
CA GLN A 208 -14.74 -9.18 -6.32
C GLN A 208 -15.31 -7.90 -6.93
N HIS A 209 -16.44 -8.02 -7.60
CA HIS A 209 -17.13 -6.91 -8.24
C HIS A 209 -17.88 -6.04 -7.22
N TRP A 210 -18.18 -4.79 -7.58
CA TRP A 210 -18.99 -3.91 -6.76
C TRP A 210 -20.44 -4.43 -6.58
N ASN A 211 -21.04 -4.07 -5.44
CA ASN A 211 -22.37 -4.47 -5.03
C ASN A 211 -23.45 -3.75 -5.84
N LYS A 212 -24.03 -4.44 -6.82
CA LYS A 212 -25.10 -3.91 -7.68
C LYS A 212 -26.40 -3.57 -6.95
N HIS A 213 -26.55 -3.96 -5.69
CA HIS A 213 -27.73 -3.70 -4.87
C HIS A 213 -27.53 -2.60 -3.82
N TYR A 214 -26.33 -2.02 -3.74
CA TYR A 214 -26.04 -0.94 -2.81
C TYR A 214 -26.16 0.43 -3.48
N LYS A 215 -27.08 1.27 -3.02
CA LYS A 215 -27.40 2.57 -3.64
C LYS A 215 -26.18 3.48 -3.81
N ALA A 216 -25.30 3.55 -2.82
CA ALA A 216 -24.10 4.39 -2.92
C ALA A 216 -23.11 3.86 -3.97
N ALA A 217 -22.94 2.54 -4.06
CA ALA A 217 -22.14 1.94 -5.13
C ALA A 217 -22.80 2.13 -6.51
N GLN A 218 -24.12 2.05 -6.62
CA GLN A 218 -24.84 2.37 -7.86
C GLN A 218 -24.65 3.83 -8.28
N LEU A 219 -24.63 4.78 -7.33
CA LEU A 219 -24.37 6.18 -7.63
C LEU A 219 -22.97 6.35 -8.22
N ILE A 220 -21.96 5.63 -7.71
CA ILE A 220 -20.59 5.70 -8.23
C ILE A 220 -20.46 4.94 -9.55
N PHE A 221 -20.84 3.66 -9.61
CA PHE A 221 -20.55 2.77 -10.73
C PHE A 221 -21.64 2.72 -11.80
N GLY A 222 -22.76 3.39 -11.58
CA GLY A 222 -23.86 3.51 -12.53
C GLY A 222 -23.49 4.21 -13.83
N LYS A 223 -24.47 4.29 -14.73
CA LYS A 223 -24.32 4.85 -16.08
C LYS A 223 -24.98 6.22 -16.26
N CYS A 224 -25.54 6.82 -15.20
CA CYS A 224 -26.21 8.11 -15.31
C CYS A 224 -25.21 9.29 -15.21
N PRO A 225 -25.58 10.50 -15.64
CA PRO A 225 -24.70 11.68 -15.55
C PRO A 225 -24.19 11.94 -14.13
N ALA A 226 -25.03 11.71 -13.11
CA ALA A 226 -24.63 11.82 -11.71
C ALA A 226 -23.47 10.86 -11.36
N SER A 227 -23.46 9.65 -11.93
CA SER A 227 -22.37 8.69 -11.72
C SER A 227 -21.03 9.13 -12.31
N LEU A 228 -21.04 9.81 -13.46
CA LEU A 228 -19.81 10.36 -14.03
C LEU A 228 -19.21 11.44 -13.12
N LEU A 229 -20.05 12.29 -12.55
CA LEU A 229 -19.62 13.29 -11.58
C LEU A 229 -19.07 12.62 -10.33
N SER A 230 -19.79 11.64 -9.76
CA SER A 230 -19.33 10.89 -8.58
C SER A 230 -17.99 10.18 -8.81
N LYS A 231 -17.79 9.51 -9.96
CA LYS A 231 -16.49 8.89 -10.30
C LYS A 231 -15.37 9.92 -10.39
N THR A 232 -15.65 11.08 -10.99
CA THR A 232 -14.66 12.15 -11.15
C THR A 232 -14.26 12.73 -9.80
N THR A 233 -15.23 13.10 -8.96
CA THR A 233 -14.97 13.56 -7.58
C THR A 233 -14.18 12.52 -6.81
N LEU A 234 -14.57 11.24 -6.88
CA LEU A 234 -13.88 10.16 -6.19
C LEU A 234 -12.41 10.04 -6.63
N LYS A 235 -12.11 10.13 -7.93
CA LYS A 235 -10.73 10.08 -8.42
C LYS A 235 -9.91 11.28 -7.95
N VAL A 236 -10.49 12.48 -7.95
CA VAL A 236 -9.83 13.68 -7.43
C VAL A 236 -9.54 13.54 -5.94
N THR A 237 -10.53 13.10 -5.15
CA THR A 237 -10.35 12.85 -3.72
C THR A 237 -9.35 11.73 -3.44
N HIS A 238 -9.35 10.65 -4.22
CA HIS A 238 -8.34 9.58 -4.11
C HIS A 238 -6.94 10.14 -4.34
N LYS A 239 -6.77 10.93 -5.41
CA LYS A 239 -5.48 11.56 -5.72
C LYS A 239 -5.03 12.46 -4.57
N ALA A 240 -5.93 13.23 -3.97
CA ALA A 240 -5.62 14.10 -2.83
C ALA A 240 -5.34 13.32 -1.52
N LEU A 241 -5.94 12.14 -1.33
CA LEU A 241 -5.68 11.27 -0.17
C LEU A 241 -4.31 10.61 -0.23
N TYR A 242 -3.92 10.17 -1.43
CA TYR A 242 -2.62 9.53 -1.69
C TYR A 242 -1.59 10.50 -2.27
N ALA A 243 -1.86 11.80 -2.22
CA ALA A 243 -0.92 12.83 -2.63
C ALA A 243 0.34 12.67 -1.78
N ARG A 244 1.46 12.46 -2.45
CA ARG A 244 2.73 12.15 -1.80
C ARG A 244 3.42 13.44 -1.41
N THR A 245 3.07 14.02 -0.27
CA THR A 245 3.76 15.25 0.14
C THR A 245 5.04 14.95 0.88
N VAL A 246 6.05 15.79 0.69
CA VAL A 246 7.35 15.64 1.37
C VAL A 246 7.19 15.82 2.88
N LYS A 247 6.27 16.71 3.28
CA LYS A 247 6.03 17.06 4.68
C LYS A 247 5.11 16.08 5.43
N HIS A 248 4.27 15.31 4.72
CA HIS A 248 3.21 14.50 5.33
C HIS A 248 3.12 13.06 4.81
N SER A 249 4.23 12.54 4.28
CA SER A 249 4.36 11.11 3.96
C SER A 249 5.43 10.43 4.80
N GLU A 250 5.10 9.27 5.33
CA GLU A 250 6.03 8.42 6.08
C GLU A 250 6.12 7.07 5.37
N ASN A 251 7.32 6.50 5.33
CA ASN A 251 7.49 5.16 4.80
C ASN A 251 8.60 4.40 5.53
N GLY A 252 8.54 3.07 5.46
CA GLY A 252 9.52 2.19 6.07
C GLY A 252 9.33 0.75 5.65
N ARG A 253 10.34 -0.09 5.90
CA ARG A 253 10.26 -1.54 5.65
C ARG A 253 9.50 -2.24 6.77
N LEU A 254 8.76 -3.28 6.41
CA LEU A 254 8.06 -4.18 7.32
C LEU A 254 8.61 -5.59 7.12
N ASN A 255 9.35 -6.11 8.10
CA ASN A 255 9.95 -7.44 8.04
C ASN A 255 9.17 -8.47 8.88
N SER A 256 8.36 -8.00 9.84
CA SER A 256 7.65 -8.84 10.80
C SER A 256 6.34 -8.20 11.27
N ALA A 257 5.57 -8.94 12.06
CA ALA A 257 4.41 -8.39 12.76
C ALA A 257 4.78 -7.27 13.75
N ASP A 258 5.94 -7.33 14.40
CA ASP A 258 6.39 -6.28 15.34
C ASP A 258 6.57 -4.93 14.65
N ASP A 259 7.04 -4.94 13.40
CA ASP A 259 7.16 -3.72 12.59
C ASP A 259 5.77 -3.14 12.27
N LEU A 260 4.76 -3.97 11.99
CA LEU A 260 3.38 -3.50 11.82
C LEU A 260 2.86 -2.83 13.09
N TRP A 261 3.01 -3.50 14.23
CA TRP A 261 2.55 -2.96 15.52
C TRP A 261 3.20 -1.62 15.82
N LYS A 262 4.51 -1.52 15.62
CA LYS A 262 5.31 -0.33 15.94
C LYS A 262 5.09 0.84 14.98
N TYR A 263 5.02 0.59 13.68
CA TYR A 263 5.06 1.65 12.67
C TYR A 263 3.69 1.98 12.06
N VAL A 264 2.75 1.02 12.08
CA VAL A 264 1.44 1.19 11.46
C VAL A 264 0.36 1.46 12.50
N PHE A 265 0.31 0.68 13.57
CA PHE A 265 -0.82 0.69 14.52
C PHE A 265 -0.57 1.46 15.82
N ALA A 266 0.69 1.63 16.22
CA ALA A 266 1.04 2.45 17.37
C ALA A 266 0.88 3.94 17.09
N HIS A 267 0.33 4.67 18.06
CA HIS A 267 0.28 6.12 18.02
C HIS A 267 1.70 6.70 18.11
N LYS A 268 1.97 7.76 17.33
CA LYS A 268 3.33 8.29 17.16
C LYS A 268 3.96 8.77 18.47
N THR A 269 3.18 9.43 19.33
CA THR A 269 3.66 10.03 20.58
C THR A 269 3.69 9.02 21.73
N THR A 270 2.53 8.44 22.05
CA THR A 270 2.38 7.52 23.19
C THR A 270 3.01 6.15 22.95
N LYS A 271 3.28 5.78 21.68
CA LYS A 271 3.74 4.44 21.27
C LYS A 271 2.77 3.30 21.62
N GLN A 272 1.58 3.62 22.13
CA GLN A 272 0.53 2.65 22.42
C GLN A 272 -0.26 2.36 21.15
N ILE A 273 -0.77 1.13 21.02
CA ILE A 273 -1.67 0.79 19.93
C ILE A 273 -2.98 1.56 20.09
N LYS A 274 -3.39 2.23 19.01
CA LYS A 274 -4.60 3.03 19.00
C LYS A 274 -5.82 2.14 18.76
N PRO A 275 -6.84 2.16 19.63
CA PRO A 275 -8.11 1.50 19.34
C PRO A 275 -8.79 2.21 18.16
N CYS A 276 -8.95 1.51 17.04
CA CYS A 276 -9.53 2.08 15.83
C CYS A 276 -10.06 0.96 14.90
N ILE A 277 -11.14 1.26 14.19
CA ILE A 277 -11.64 0.46 13.06
C ILE A 277 -11.01 1.03 11.79
N TYR A 278 -10.60 0.18 10.88
CA TYR A 278 -10.01 0.53 9.60
C TYR A 278 -10.84 -0.03 8.45
N THR A 279 -11.12 0.80 7.45
CA THR A 279 -11.70 0.37 6.18
C THR A 279 -10.55 -0.05 5.27
N TYR A 280 -10.63 -1.21 4.61
CA TYR A 280 -9.55 -1.66 3.73
C TYR A 280 -10.02 -2.22 2.38
N ILE A 281 -9.11 -2.15 1.40
CA ILE A 281 -9.17 -2.88 0.13
C ILE A 281 -7.83 -3.58 -0.13
N ILE A 282 -7.87 -4.65 -0.91
CA ILE A 282 -6.71 -5.31 -1.51
C ILE A 282 -6.91 -5.24 -3.02
N ASP A 283 -6.00 -4.55 -3.72
CA ASP A 283 -5.96 -4.56 -5.19
C ASP A 283 -4.99 -5.64 -5.70
N ASN A 284 -4.50 -5.54 -6.94
CA ASN A 284 -3.58 -6.54 -7.49
C ASN A 284 -2.23 -6.59 -6.77
N TYR A 285 -1.82 -5.50 -6.12
CA TYR A 285 -0.44 -5.31 -5.65
C TYR A 285 -0.35 -4.76 -4.22
N THR A 286 -1.42 -4.16 -3.69
CA THR A 286 -1.38 -3.38 -2.47
C THR A 286 -2.57 -3.66 -1.56
N TRP A 287 -2.28 -3.71 -0.26
CA TRP A 287 -3.25 -3.53 0.80
C TRP A 287 -3.32 -2.03 1.12
N ARG A 288 -4.52 -1.47 1.01
CA ARG A 288 -4.78 -0.04 1.29
C ARG A 288 -5.87 0.10 2.31
N PHE A 289 -5.68 0.99 3.27
CA PHE A 289 -6.66 1.20 4.31
C PHE A 289 -6.59 2.60 4.91
N SER A 290 -7.62 2.95 5.67
CA SER A 290 -7.74 4.22 6.38
C SER A 290 -8.52 4.04 7.67
N GLU A 291 -8.30 4.93 8.64
CA GLU A 291 -9.11 4.97 9.87
C GLU A 291 -10.59 5.25 9.54
N THR A 292 -11.48 4.49 10.17
CA THR A 292 -12.94 4.58 10.06
C THR A 292 -13.46 5.41 11.24
N GLY A 293 -14.37 6.35 10.98
CA GLY A 293 -15.06 7.11 12.05
C GLY A 293 -14.53 8.53 12.32
N ARG A 294 -13.62 9.06 11.50
CA ARG A 294 -13.49 10.53 11.37
C ARG A 294 -14.65 11.06 10.53
N GLN A 295 -15.21 12.21 10.91
CA GLN A 295 -16.44 12.80 10.38
C GLN A 295 -16.53 12.74 8.84
N PHE A 296 -15.43 13.06 8.14
CA PHE A 296 -15.33 12.98 6.68
C PHE A 296 -15.59 11.62 6.02
N PHE A 297 -15.14 10.50 6.61
CA PHE A 297 -15.40 9.18 6.01
C PHE A 297 -16.84 8.73 6.26
N ALA A 298 -17.51 9.25 7.30
CA ALA A 298 -18.94 9.03 7.50
C ALA A 298 -19.77 9.70 6.39
N ASP A 299 -19.26 10.82 5.86
CA ASP A 299 -19.92 11.59 4.80
C ASP A 299 -19.62 11.09 3.38
N PHE A 300 -18.54 10.30 3.20
CA PHE A 300 -18.23 9.72 1.90
C PHE A 300 -19.11 8.49 1.63
N ALA A 301 -19.87 8.54 0.53
CA ALA A 301 -20.85 7.52 0.17
C ALA A 301 -20.26 6.09 0.04
N SER A 302 -18.97 5.95 -0.27
CA SER A 302 -18.28 4.66 -0.32
C SER A 302 -16.78 4.77 -0.04
N LYS A 303 -16.38 4.50 1.20
CA LYS A 303 -14.98 4.53 1.65
C LYS A 303 -14.11 3.56 0.85
N HIS A 304 -14.61 2.36 0.58
CA HIS A 304 -13.89 1.34 -0.20
C HIS A 304 -13.68 1.74 -1.65
N ALA A 305 -14.68 2.33 -2.31
CA ALA A 305 -14.50 2.82 -3.67
C ALA A 305 -13.44 3.92 -3.70
N LEU A 306 -13.42 4.80 -2.69
CA LEU A 306 -12.39 5.83 -2.55
C LEU A 306 -11.00 5.22 -2.42
N LEU A 307 -10.79 4.24 -1.55
CA LEU A 307 -9.50 3.53 -1.41
C LEU A 307 -9.10 2.79 -2.70
N ALA A 308 -10.08 2.26 -3.45
CA ALA A 308 -9.88 1.52 -4.69
C ALA A 308 -9.76 2.41 -5.95
N ASN A 309 -9.67 3.75 -5.79
CA ASN A 309 -9.63 4.71 -6.91
C ASN A 309 -10.80 4.53 -7.91
N GLY A 310 -11.96 4.11 -7.43
CA GLY A 310 -13.15 3.90 -8.25
C GLY A 310 -13.02 2.71 -9.20
N SER A 311 -12.18 1.72 -8.88
CA SER A 311 -12.15 0.45 -9.59
C SER A 311 -13.45 -0.32 -9.37
N GLU A 312 -14.02 -0.89 -10.45
CA GLU A 312 -15.20 -1.76 -10.35
C GLU A 312 -14.91 -3.10 -9.66
N TYR A 313 -13.62 -3.42 -9.47
CA TYR A 313 -13.15 -4.68 -8.93
C TYR A 313 -12.02 -4.48 -7.91
N VAL A 314 -12.02 -5.34 -6.90
CA VAL A 314 -10.91 -5.53 -5.95
C VAL A 314 -10.58 -7.02 -5.85
N ARG A 315 -9.44 -7.37 -5.24
CA ARG A 315 -9.16 -8.75 -4.83
C ARG A 315 -9.94 -9.11 -3.57
N TYR A 316 -9.97 -8.18 -2.62
CA TYR A 316 -10.74 -8.30 -1.39
C TYR A 316 -10.99 -6.93 -0.77
N ALA A 317 -11.94 -6.83 0.16
CA ALA A 317 -12.28 -5.60 0.87
C ALA A 317 -13.10 -5.90 2.13
N GLY A 318 -13.07 -5.00 3.10
CA GLY A 318 -13.85 -5.13 4.33
C GLY A 318 -13.47 -4.06 5.34
N GLU A 319 -13.68 -4.37 6.61
CA GLU A 319 -13.16 -3.62 7.74
C GLU A 319 -12.25 -4.52 8.61
N PHE A 320 -11.44 -3.89 9.44
CA PHE A 320 -10.62 -4.59 10.43
C PHE A 320 -10.31 -3.70 11.61
N HIS A 321 -9.94 -4.29 12.72
CA HIS A 321 -9.38 -3.61 13.88
C HIS A 321 -8.30 -4.45 14.52
N VAL A 322 -7.55 -3.82 15.39
CA VAL A 322 -6.55 -4.48 16.22
C VAL A 322 -7.12 -4.63 17.62
N ARG A 323 -6.81 -5.74 18.29
CA ARG A 323 -7.18 -5.93 19.70
C ARG A 323 -6.12 -6.76 20.44
N PRO A 324 -6.05 -6.67 21.77
CA PRO A 324 -5.30 -7.62 22.58
C PRO A 324 -5.88 -9.03 22.40
N THR A 325 -5.03 -10.06 22.32
CA THR A 325 -5.44 -11.47 22.12
C THR A 325 -6.32 -11.98 23.27
N LYS A 326 -6.18 -11.41 24.46
CA LYS A 326 -7.01 -11.71 25.64
C LYS A 326 -8.33 -10.94 25.67
N GLY A 327 -8.63 -10.13 24.65
CA GLY A 327 -9.80 -9.26 24.61
C GLY A 327 -9.61 -7.93 25.33
N TRP A 328 -10.49 -6.97 25.04
CA TRP A 328 -10.42 -5.61 25.58
C TRP A 328 -10.70 -5.53 27.09
N ASP A 329 -11.51 -6.45 27.64
CA ASP A 329 -11.87 -6.47 29.07
C ASP A 329 -10.66 -6.73 29.99
N HIS A 330 -9.58 -7.28 29.44
CA HIS A 330 -8.34 -7.60 30.16
C HIS A 330 -7.19 -6.66 29.79
N TRP A 331 -7.45 -5.61 29.01
CA TRP A 331 -6.43 -4.67 28.56
C TRP A 331 -6.26 -3.51 29.53
N ASN A 332 -5.00 -3.19 29.84
CA ASN A 332 -4.64 -2.04 30.66
C ASN A 332 -3.69 -1.12 29.89
N ALA A 333 -4.17 0.08 29.53
CA ALA A 333 -3.38 1.08 28.83
C ALA A 333 -2.11 1.55 29.59
N TYR A 334 -2.02 1.29 30.90
CA TYR A 334 -0.89 1.65 31.75
C TYR A 334 0.14 0.52 31.94
N ASP A 335 -0.16 -0.73 31.53
CA ASP A 335 0.77 -1.87 31.58
C ASP A 335 0.63 -2.74 30.32
N THR A 336 1.44 -2.42 29.31
CA THR A 336 1.43 -3.09 28.01
C THR A 336 2.54 -4.13 27.86
N SER A 337 3.28 -4.42 28.94
CA SER A 337 4.51 -5.22 28.91
C SER A 337 4.31 -6.69 28.50
N ASN A 338 3.09 -7.21 28.64
CA ASN A 338 2.71 -8.59 28.31
C ASN A 338 1.59 -8.67 27.25
N ASP A 339 1.28 -7.57 26.57
CA ASP A 339 0.23 -7.57 25.56
C ASP A 339 0.70 -8.28 24.30
N SER A 340 -0.01 -9.33 23.90
CA SER A 340 0.05 -9.83 22.53
C SER A 340 -1.17 -9.33 21.78
N TRP A 341 -0.95 -8.87 20.55
CA TRP A 341 -1.96 -8.24 19.71
C TRP A 341 -2.35 -9.14 18.55
N GLU A 342 -3.58 -8.98 18.09
CA GLU A 342 -4.10 -9.63 16.88
C GLU A 342 -4.90 -8.67 16.00
N ILE A 343 -4.90 -8.94 14.69
CA ILE A 343 -5.81 -8.31 13.73
C ILE A 343 -7.10 -9.12 13.68
N VAL A 344 -8.24 -8.46 13.86
CA VAL A 344 -9.56 -8.99 13.54
C VAL A 344 -10.00 -8.36 12.22
N ILE A 345 -10.19 -9.16 11.17
CA ILE A 345 -10.49 -8.68 9.82
C ILE A 345 -11.70 -9.41 9.21
N ASP A 346 -12.52 -8.69 8.46
CA ASP A 346 -13.74 -9.21 7.86
C ASP A 346 -13.83 -8.99 6.34
N ASN A 347 -14.96 -9.39 5.75
CA ASN A 347 -15.34 -9.18 4.36
C ASN A 347 -16.49 -8.15 4.17
N GLY A 348 -16.76 -7.33 5.18
CA GLY A 348 -17.85 -6.36 5.23
C GLY A 348 -17.49 -5.04 4.55
N SER A 349 -17.67 -4.95 3.22
CA SER A 349 -17.38 -3.71 2.48
C SER A 349 -18.60 -2.83 2.19
N GLY A 350 -19.79 -3.43 2.04
CA GLY A 350 -20.98 -2.75 1.51
C GLY A 350 -20.87 -2.38 0.02
N THR A 351 -19.73 -1.81 -0.39
CA THR A 351 -19.38 -1.39 -1.76
C THR A 351 -19.00 -2.56 -2.65
N TYR A 352 -18.20 -3.49 -2.13
CA TYR A 352 -17.87 -4.75 -2.78
C TYR A 352 -18.54 -5.89 -2.03
N THR A 353 -18.66 -7.05 -2.68
CA THR A 353 -19.25 -8.27 -2.07
C THR A 353 -18.24 -9.43 -2.05
N PRO A 354 -17.16 -9.34 -1.26
CA PRO A 354 -16.21 -10.43 -1.14
C PRO A 354 -16.84 -11.69 -0.55
N SER A 355 -16.65 -12.84 -1.19
CA SER A 355 -17.12 -14.13 -0.64
C SER A 355 -16.40 -14.48 0.66
N SER A 356 -17.14 -15.00 1.64
CA SER A 356 -16.59 -15.54 2.89
C SER A 356 -15.70 -16.76 2.68
N ASP A 357 -15.87 -17.48 1.57
CA ASP A 357 -15.02 -18.62 1.20
C ASP A 357 -13.53 -18.24 1.05
N LEU A 358 -13.24 -16.95 0.87
CA LEU A 358 -11.90 -16.40 0.69
C LEU A 358 -11.25 -15.88 1.98
N LEU A 359 -11.94 -15.98 3.13
CA LEU A 359 -11.38 -15.55 4.42
C LEU A 359 -10.11 -16.34 4.78
N LYS A 360 -10.04 -17.63 4.42
CA LYS A 360 -8.83 -18.42 4.60
C LYS A 360 -7.66 -17.87 3.77
N ASN A 361 -7.89 -17.56 2.50
CA ASN A 361 -6.89 -16.97 1.61
C ASN A 361 -6.40 -15.62 2.12
N LEU A 362 -7.31 -14.80 2.66
CA LEU A 362 -6.98 -13.54 3.31
C LEU A 362 -6.04 -13.77 4.50
N LYS A 363 -6.40 -14.69 5.39
CA LYS A 363 -5.57 -15.03 6.55
C LYS A 363 -4.15 -15.46 6.14
N GLU A 364 -4.06 -16.35 5.16
CA GLU A 364 -2.78 -16.88 4.67
C GLU A 364 -1.93 -15.80 3.98
N LEU A 365 -2.53 -14.88 3.22
CA LEU A 365 -1.83 -13.74 2.62
C LEU A 365 -1.13 -12.89 3.67
N PHE A 366 -1.84 -12.56 4.77
CA PHE A 366 -1.31 -11.74 5.85
C PHE A 366 -0.20 -12.45 6.63
N LEU A 367 -0.42 -13.72 6.99
CA LEU A 367 0.60 -14.54 7.67
C LEU A 367 1.87 -14.71 6.82
N PHE A 368 1.73 -14.83 5.50
CA PHE A 368 2.85 -14.92 4.56
C PHE A 368 3.67 -13.62 4.51
N ASN A 369 3.00 -12.47 4.52
CA ASN A 369 3.65 -11.17 4.40
C ASN A 369 4.20 -10.65 5.73
N PHE A 370 3.63 -11.08 6.85
CA PHE A 370 3.98 -10.60 8.20
C PHE A 370 4.20 -11.79 9.14
N PRO A 371 5.41 -12.38 9.13
CA PRO A 371 5.76 -13.46 10.05
C PRO A 371 5.54 -13.07 11.51
N GLY A 372 4.95 -13.98 12.29
CA GLY A 372 4.61 -13.75 13.70
C GLY A 372 3.27 -13.04 13.95
N LEU A 373 2.50 -12.72 12.90
CA LEU A 373 1.22 -12.02 13.04
C LEU A 373 0.15 -12.95 13.63
N ASN A 374 -0.55 -12.48 14.67
CA ASN A 374 -1.83 -13.07 15.06
C ASN A 374 -2.95 -12.41 14.26
N ILE A 375 -3.79 -13.24 13.65
CA ILE A 375 -4.90 -12.76 12.82
C ILE A 375 -6.10 -13.72 12.90
N VAL A 376 -7.27 -13.12 13.07
CA VAL A 376 -8.57 -13.77 13.07
C VAL A 376 -9.42 -13.17 11.96
N THR A 377 -10.06 -14.04 11.20
CA THR A 377 -10.92 -13.66 10.09
C THR A 377 -12.36 -14.03 10.40
N TYR A 378 -13.30 -13.10 10.24
CA TYR A 378 -14.72 -13.37 10.42
C TYR A 378 -15.51 -13.06 9.15
N ASP A 379 -16.61 -13.78 8.94
CA ASP A 379 -17.64 -13.27 8.04
C ASP A 379 -18.29 -12.05 8.71
N PHE A 380 -18.65 -11.03 7.92
CA PHE A 380 -19.25 -9.81 8.45
C PHE A 380 -20.59 -10.03 9.17
N LYS A 381 -21.21 -11.20 9.02
CA LYS A 381 -22.43 -11.60 9.74
C LYS A 381 -22.15 -12.41 11.01
N ASP A 382 -20.89 -12.77 11.29
CA ASP A 382 -20.52 -13.56 12.45
C ASP A 382 -20.80 -12.78 13.75
N PRO A 383 -21.57 -13.35 14.71
CA PRO A 383 -21.83 -12.71 15.98
C PRO A 383 -20.57 -12.33 16.77
N LYS A 384 -19.48 -13.10 16.64
CA LYS A 384 -18.21 -12.84 17.35
C LYS A 384 -17.52 -11.58 16.84
N LEU A 385 -17.71 -11.23 15.58
CA LEU A 385 -17.22 -9.97 15.03
C LEU A 385 -17.94 -8.80 15.71
N LYS A 386 -19.28 -8.86 15.78
CA LYS A 386 -20.09 -7.82 16.41
C LYS A 386 -19.73 -7.60 17.88
N GLU A 387 -19.58 -8.68 18.63
CA GLU A 387 -19.10 -8.63 20.02
C GLU A 387 -17.74 -7.93 20.12
N SER A 388 -16.80 -8.27 19.22
CA SER A 388 -15.49 -7.62 19.21
C SER A 388 -15.54 -6.14 18.85
N GLU A 389 -16.44 -5.73 17.96
CA GLU A 389 -16.65 -4.32 17.58
C GLU A 389 -17.29 -3.52 18.73
N GLU A 390 -18.22 -4.11 19.47
CA GLU A 390 -18.86 -3.50 20.64
C GLU A 390 -17.83 -3.25 21.75
N GLN A 391 -16.97 -4.24 22.04
CA GLN A 391 -15.86 -4.09 22.98
C GLN A 391 -14.88 -2.99 22.54
N LEU A 392 -14.56 -2.93 21.24
CA LEU A 392 -13.70 -1.88 20.70
C LEU A 392 -14.34 -0.49 20.84
N LYS A 393 -15.65 -0.34 20.59
CA LYS A 393 -16.35 0.95 20.76
C LYS A 393 -16.22 1.45 22.20
N ALA A 394 -16.42 0.58 23.19
CA ALA A 394 -16.21 0.93 24.59
C ALA A 394 -14.76 1.34 24.88
N ALA A 395 -13.77 0.63 24.31
CA ALA A 395 -12.36 0.97 24.46
C ALA A 395 -12.01 2.34 23.83
N ILE A 396 -12.61 2.69 22.68
CA ILE A 396 -12.43 4.00 22.03
C ILE A 396 -12.95 5.13 22.91
N GLU A 397 -14.11 4.96 23.56
CA GLU A 397 -14.68 5.95 24.48
C GLU A 397 -13.73 6.21 25.66
N ASN A 398 -13.29 5.15 26.34
CA ASN A 398 -12.32 5.25 27.44
C ASN A 398 -10.99 5.89 27.00
N TYR A 399 -10.51 5.56 25.80
CA TYR A 399 -9.26 6.11 25.27
C TYR A 399 -9.36 7.64 25.09
N LYS A 400 -10.48 8.15 24.55
CA LYS A 400 -10.69 9.59 24.36
C LYS A 400 -10.69 10.37 25.67
N ASP A 401 -11.29 9.79 26.71
CA ASP A 401 -11.35 10.41 28.03
C ASP A 401 -9.96 10.46 28.72
N SER A 402 -9.05 9.55 28.34
CA SER A 402 -7.68 9.48 28.86
C SER A 402 -6.66 10.34 28.08
N SER A 403 -6.94 10.65 26.81
CA SER A 403 -6.07 11.50 25.99
C SER A 403 -6.39 12.98 26.24
N ALA A 404 -5.50 13.67 26.96
CA ALA A 404 -5.56 15.12 27.15
C ALA A 404 -5.78 15.86 25.81
N THR A 405 -6.51 16.96 25.87
CA THR A 405 -7.13 17.69 24.76
C THR A 405 -6.17 18.03 23.62
N ILE A 406 -6.73 18.07 22.41
CA ILE A 406 -6.11 18.42 21.11
C ILE A 406 -5.24 19.71 21.17
N GLU A 407 -5.45 20.58 22.16
CA GLU A 407 -4.68 21.80 22.39
C GLU A 407 -3.20 21.57 22.77
N GLU A 408 -2.84 20.43 23.37
CA GLU A 408 -1.42 20.14 23.69
C GLU A 408 -0.59 19.71 22.46
N LEU A 409 -1.24 19.26 21.39
CA LEU A 409 -0.58 18.70 20.19
C LEU A 409 -0.47 19.70 19.02
N ALA A 410 -1.08 20.88 19.12
CA ALA A 410 -1.03 21.93 18.11
C ALA A 410 0.15 22.92 18.28
N SER A 411 1.00 22.72 19.29
CA SER A 411 2.18 23.57 19.46
C SER A 411 3.26 23.19 18.43
N PRO A 412 3.78 24.13 17.62
CA PRO A 412 4.90 23.84 16.73
C PRO A 412 6.13 23.40 17.55
N PRO A 413 7.00 22.54 17.01
CA PRO A 413 8.16 22.05 17.74
C PRO A 413 9.02 23.23 18.20
N VAL A 414 9.29 23.29 19.50
CA VAL A 414 10.25 24.23 20.08
C VAL A 414 11.57 24.05 19.35
N ILE A 415 11.98 25.08 18.61
CA ILE A 415 13.30 25.18 18.01
C ILE A 415 14.28 25.29 19.19
N ILE A 416 14.94 24.19 19.52
CA ILE A 416 16.13 24.25 20.36
C ILE A 416 17.26 24.71 19.43
N GLU A 417 17.48 26.03 19.40
CA GLU A 417 18.74 26.58 18.90
C GLU A 417 19.87 25.96 19.74
N ARG A 418 20.66 25.07 19.13
CA ARG A 418 21.90 24.61 19.73
C ARG A 418 22.96 25.69 19.50
N LEU A 419 23.42 26.29 20.60
CA LEU A 419 24.73 26.94 20.71
C LEU A 419 25.86 25.93 20.46
#